data_AF-A0A2G7G1I4-F1
#
_entry.id   AF-A0A2G7G1I4-F1
#
_cell.length_a   1.000
_cell.length_b   1.000
_cell.length_c   1.000
_cell.angle_alpha   90.00
_cell.angle_beta   90.00
_cell.angle_gamma   90.00
#
_symmetry.space_group_name_H-M   'P 1'
#
loop_
_entity.id
_entity.type
_entity.pdbx_description
1 polymer ?
#
loop_
_entity_poly.entity_id
_entity_poly.type
_entity_poly.pdbx_seq_one_letter_code
_entity_poly.pdbx_strand_id
1 'polypeptide(L)'
;MDPPRLSSASRIVNYDPHALIPLLKAQLPYSIPLLRRLQHGLAYPSSTAKILTTFSGADAPTSPWLAAYVDLFAGRETQIVIYSSLEAQATSPVFESNFVSILRASRESLERARAQLLALLSHVKTYLLPDYLSSIQSTGSSLLPNNLGRDPASKHSGLIPAPPPQAFLIGNLHTGLFSLLRASGDYTHSDPVPGLRVHRFDNPPYVKYLFRGQDFVIDSSDSSDSPGRALAPLPDGFRFTDKEGRIGVQPHQYDLIRFRTNVPRSRGTLTKLPGVTIYSDRETQLQPPLSDSSDAAENSSDRAPLGEMPIAWAFLGIDGSLATLHVEPEYRGQELALHVSKEAMRRGMAEGGIWRHCGEEGEAWVHANVLESNIASRRVMEKLGGDIGWTCTWTVVEYDT
;
A
#
# COMPACT_ATOMS: atom_id res chain seq x y z
N MET A 1 16.69 31.92 -34.47
CA MET A 1 16.89 31.36 -33.12
C MET A 1 16.24 29.99 -33.12
N ASP A 2 17.06 28.95 -33.18
CA ASP A 2 16.55 27.58 -33.08
C ASP A 2 15.99 27.36 -31.67
N PRO A 3 14.86 26.64 -31.52
CA PRO A 3 14.35 26.28 -30.21
C PRO A 3 15.36 25.38 -29.51
N PRO A 4 15.52 25.49 -28.18
CA PRO A 4 16.46 24.65 -27.45
C PRO A 4 16.06 23.19 -27.63
N ARG A 5 16.97 22.40 -28.20
CA ARG A 5 16.86 20.94 -28.23
C ARG A 5 16.72 20.46 -26.77
N LEU A 6 15.59 19.83 -26.44
CA LEU A 6 15.42 19.03 -25.21
C LEU A 6 16.47 17.92 -25.22
N SER A 7 17.66 18.23 -24.69
CA SER A 7 18.82 17.36 -24.71
C SER A 7 18.76 16.39 -23.53
N SER A 8 18.62 15.11 -23.87
CA SER A 8 18.47 13.91 -23.03
C SER A 8 17.07 13.71 -22.40
N ALA A 9 16.20 13.02 -23.13
CA ALA A 9 15.12 12.28 -22.50
C ALA A 9 15.73 11.37 -21.42
N SER A 10 15.22 11.42 -20.19
CA SER A 10 15.70 10.57 -19.12
C SER A 10 15.50 9.11 -19.53
N ARG A 11 16.61 8.40 -19.77
CA ARG A 11 16.56 7.00 -20.20
C ARG A 11 16.05 6.15 -19.05
N ILE A 12 14.93 5.47 -19.27
CA ILE A 12 14.40 4.47 -18.34
C ILE A 12 15.13 3.15 -18.58
N VAL A 13 15.62 2.54 -17.51
CA VAL A 13 16.34 1.26 -17.55
C VAL A 13 15.74 0.27 -16.57
N ASN A 14 15.81 -1.03 -16.90
CA ASN A 14 15.55 -2.08 -15.93
C ASN A 14 16.70 -2.12 -14.91
N TYR A 15 16.38 -2.39 -13.66
CA TYR A 15 17.33 -2.31 -12.56
C TYR A 15 17.21 -3.52 -11.63
N ASP A 16 18.32 -3.91 -11.00
CA ASP A 16 18.36 -5.01 -10.06
C ASP A 16 17.74 -4.60 -8.71
N PRO A 17 16.66 -5.26 -8.23
CA PRO A 17 16.07 -4.94 -6.92
C PRO A 17 17.07 -5.06 -5.76
N HIS A 18 18.04 -5.99 -5.81
CA HIS A 18 19.02 -6.15 -4.73
C HIS A 18 19.98 -4.96 -4.64
N ALA A 19 20.37 -4.39 -5.78
CA ALA A 19 21.18 -3.17 -5.83
C ALA A 19 20.39 -1.91 -5.41
N LEU A 20 19.08 -1.87 -5.67
CA LEU A 20 18.25 -0.71 -5.36
C LEU A 20 17.86 -0.61 -3.88
N ILE A 21 17.72 -1.74 -3.19
CA ILE A 21 17.30 -1.78 -1.78
C ILE A 21 18.22 -0.95 -0.86
N PRO A 22 19.56 -1.07 -0.90
CA PRO A 22 20.45 -0.23 -0.08
C PRO A 22 20.27 1.27 -0.34
N LEU A 23 20.09 1.67 -1.61
CA LEU A 23 19.85 3.05 -1.99
C LEU A 23 18.52 3.56 -1.40
N LEU A 24 17.46 2.76 -1.45
CA LEU A 24 16.18 3.13 -0.84
C LEU A 24 16.27 3.15 0.69
N LYS A 25 16.99 2.22 1.33
CA LYS A 25 17.21 2.25 2.79
C LYS A 25 17.87 3.54 3.25
N ALA A 26 18.88 4.02 2.52
CA ALA A 26 19.53 5.30 2.79
C ALA A 26 18.62 6.53 2.62
N GLN A 27 17.44 6.35 2.02
CA GLN A 27 16.43 7.38 1.79
C GLN A 27 15.21 7.24 2.72
N LEU A 28 15.26 6.32 3.70
CA LEU A 28 14.21 6.22 4.70
C LEU A 28 14.13 7.51 5.56
N PRO A 29 12.92 7.88 6.02
CA PRO A 29 11.66 7.14 5.87
C PRO A 29 10.93 7.37 4.52
N TYR A 30 11.41 8.29 3.67
CA TYR A 30 10.66 8.77 2.50
C TYR A 30 10.44 7.70 1.42
N SER A 31 11.43 6.82 1.22
CA SER A 31 11.38 5.73 0.25
C SER A 31 10.51 4.54 0.67
N ILE A 32 9.92 4.55 1.87
CA ILE A 32 9.34 3.38 2.52
C ILE A 32 8.34 2.59 1.63
N PRO A 33 7.41 3.20 0.87
CA PRO A 33 6.44 2.42 0.12
C PRO A 33 7.10 1.60 -0.99
N LEU A 34 8.08 2.19 -1.70
CA LEU A 34 8.81 1.49 -2.74
C LEU A 34 9.75 0.43 -2.14
N LEU A 35 10.50 0.77 -1.08
CA LEU A 35 11.40 -0.16 -0.42
C LEU A 35 10.68 -1.45 -0.01
N ARG A 36 9.57 -1.31 0.70
CA ARG A 36 8.79 -2.47 1.18
C ARG A 36 8.14 -3.23 0.04
N ARG A 37 7.70 -2.52 -1.03
CA ARG A 37 7.21 -3.18 -2.25
C ARG A 37 8.28 -4.04 -2.90
N LEU A 38 9.54 -3.59 -2.94
CA LEU A 38 10.66 -4.39 -3.47
C LEU A 38 10.93 -5.60 -2.58
N GLN A 39 11.02 -5.43 -1.26
CA GLN A 39 11.23 -6.54 -0.33
C GLN A 39 10.11 -7.60 -0.46
N HIS A 40 8.85 -7.17 -0.59
CA HIS A 40 7.74 -8.10 -0.85
C HIS A 40 7.90 -8.77 -2.20
N GLY A 41 8.32 -8.05 -3.24
CA GLY A 41 8.59 -8.60 -4.56
C GLY A 41 9.71 -9.64 -4.55
N LEU A 42 10.68 -9.56 -3.64
CA LEU A 42 11.71 -10.59 -3.49
C LEU A 42 11.19 -11.84 -2.77
N ALA A 43 10.35 -11.68 -1.74
CA ALA A 43 9.77 -12.81 -1.02
C ALA A 43 8.65 -13.51 -1.80
N TYR A 44 7.87 -12.75 -2.58
CA TYR A 44 6.79 -13.24 -3.42
C TYR A 44 6.92 -12.64 -4.83
N PRO A 45 7.81 -13.20 -5.67
CA PRO A 45 8.08 -12.70 -7.01
C PRO A 45 6.85 -12.70 -7.92
N SER A 46 6.77 -11.67 -8.75
CA SER A 46 5.86 -11.59 -9.90
C SER A 46 6.70 -11.65 -11.17
N SER A 47 6.36 -12.56 -12.09
CA SER A 47 7.09 -12.73 -13.35
C SER A 47 6.89 -11.55 -14.32
N THR A 48 5.84 -10.76 -14.11
CA THR A 48 5.49 -9.60 -14.94
C THR A 48 6.01 -8.28 -14.37
N ALA A 49 6.47 -8.29 -13.12
CA ALA A 49 6.98 -7.09 -12.48
C ALA A 49 8.31 -6.63 -13.09
N LYS A 50 8.46 -5.30 -13.24
CA LYS A 50 9.68 -4.63 -13.66
C LYS A 50 10.08 -3.58 -12.65
N ILE A 51 11.38 -3.51 -12.38
CA ILE A 51 11.98 -2.45 -11.55
C ILE A 51 12.67 -1.49 -12.50
N LEU A 52 12.21 -0.24 -12.52
CA LEU A 52 12.63 0.76 -13.48
C LEU A 52 13.27 1.95 -12.78
N THR A 53 14.35 2.48 -13.34
CA THR A 53 15.05 3.66 -12.82
C THR A 53 15.39 4.66 -13.93
N THR A 54 15.66 5.91 -13.56
CA THR A 54 16.16 6.96 -14.46
C THR A 54 17.69 7.06 -14.49
N PHE A 55 18.37 6.09 -13.87
CA PHE A 55 19.82 6.07 -13.71
C PHE A 55 20.34 4.63 -13.80
N SER A 56 21.62 4.51 -14.12
CA SER A 56 22.36 3.24 -14.18
C SER A 56 23.55 3.27 -13.23
N GLY A 57 24.00 2.11 -12.77
CA GLY A 57 25.13 1.98 -11.84
C GLY A 57 24.68 1.79 -10.39
N ALA A 58 25.63 1.47 -9.51
CA ALA A 58 25.35 1.05 -8.12
C ALA A 58 25.15 2.22 -7.14
N ASP A 59 25.64 3.42 -7.46
CA ASP A 59 25.62 4.56 -6.55
C ASP A 59 24.37 5.43 -6.73
N ALA A 60 23.91 6.05 -5.62
CA ALA A 60 22.82 7.04 -5.67
C ALA A 60 23.26 8.27 -6.51
N PRO A 61 22.52 8.65 -7.55
CA PRO A 61 22.82 9.85 -8.32
C PRO A 61 22.70 11.13 -7.49
N THR A 62 23.55 12.12 -7.78
CA THR A 62 23.50 13.48 -7.19
C THR A 62 22.34 14.31 -7.74
N SER A 63 21.85 14.02 -8.94
CA SER A 63 20.70 14.69 -9.53
C SER A 63 19.38 14.06 -9.07
N PRO A 64 18.24 14.76 -9.20
CA PRO A 64 16.93 14.13 -9.04
C PRO A 64 16.89 12.82 -9.82
N TRP A 65 16.46 11.77 -9.16
CA TRP A 65 16.33 10.45 -9.75
C TRP A 65 15.01 9.85 -9.32
N LEU A 66 14.55 8.90 -10.11
CA LEU A 66 13.32 8.18 -9.89
C LEU A 66 13.58 6.69 -9.99
N ALA A 67 12.92 5.94 -9.10
CA ALA A 67 12.79 4.50 -9.18
C ALA A 67 11.31 4.12 -9.10
N ALA A 68 10.94 3.03 -9.76
CA ALA A 68 9.57 2.52 -9.76
C ALA A 68 9.53 1.01 -9.78
N TYR A 69 8.56 0.45 -9.06
CA TYR A 69 8.08 -0.91 -9.26
C TYR A 69 6.85 -0.83 -10.16
N VAL A 70 6.82 -1.61 -11.25
CA VAL A 70 5.72 -1.66 -12.21
C VAL A 70 5.26 -3.10 -12.43
N ASP A 71 3.98 -3.38 -12.18
CA ASP A 71 3.33 -4.64 -12.51
C ASP A 71 1.87 -4.39 -12.93
N LEU A 72 1.64 -4.29 -14.25
CA LEU A 72 0.30 -4.02 -14.80
C LEU A 72 -0.68 -5.18 -14.52
N PHE A 73 -0.17 -6.38 -14.31
CA PHE A 73 -0.97 -7.59 -14.07
C PHE A 73 -1.49 -7.67 -12.62
N ALA A 74 -1.05 -6.78 -11.73
CA ALA A 74 -1.65 -6.59 -10.42
C ALA A 74 -3.15 -6.20 -10.49
N GLY A 75 -3.62 -5.73 -11.66
CA GLY A 75 -5.03 -5.55 -11.95
C GLY A 75 -5.68 -4.44 -11.12
N ARG A 76 -6.59 -4.81 -10.21
CA ARG A 76 -7.27 -3.83 -9.32
C ARG A 76 -6.41 -3.41 -8.13
N GLU A 77 -5.31 -4.11 -7.88
CA GLU A 77 -4.32 -3.70 -6.88
C GLU A 77 -3.36 -2.67 -7.46
N THR A 78 -2.59 -1.98 -6.61
CA THR A 78 -1.59 -0.99 -7.06
C THR A 78 -0.66 -1.58 -8.12
N GLN A 79 -0.66 -0.99 -9.32
CA GLN A 79 0.16 -1.45 -10.45
C GLN A 79 1.54 -0.76 -10.46
N ILE A 80 1.60 0.50 -10.05
CA ILE A 80 2.84 1.28 -10.03
C ILE A 80 3.06 1.89 -8.65
N VAL A 81 4.28 1.75 -8.12
CA VAL A 81 4.76 2.49 -6.95
C VAL A 81 6.03 3.23 -7.37
N ILE A 82 6.09 4.53 -7.10
CA ILE A 82 7.16 5.43 -7.53
C ILE A 82 7.82 6.02 -6.28
N TYR A 83 9.15 6.17 -6.33
CA TYR A 83 9.90 7.04 -5.43
C TYR A 83 10.75 8.01 -6.25
N SER A 84 10.73 9.29 -5.88
CA SER A 84 11.72 10.27 -6.33
C SER A 84 12.58 10.76 -5.18
N SER A 85 13.87 10.96 -5.41
CA SER A 85 14.77 11.55 -4.40
C SER A 85 14.37 12.96 -3.95
N LEU A 86 13.49 13.65 -4.69
CA LEU A 86 12.93 14.93 -4.25
C LEU A 86 11.91 14.81 -3.12
N GLU A 87 11.32 13.63 -2.89
CA GLU A 87 10.34 13.42 -1.81
C GLU A 87 10.96 13.65 -0.42
N ALA A 88 12.26 13.40 -0.25
CA ALA A 88 12.99 13.70 0.98
C ALA A 88 13.09 15.21 1.30
N GLN A 89 12.80 16.06 0.32
CA GLN A 89 12.80 17.52 0.46
C GLN A 89 11.37 18.10 0.43
N ALA A 90 10.35 17.27 0.66
CA ALA A 90 8.97 17.71 0.67
C ALA A 90 8.59 18.48 1.94
N THR A 91 7.50 19.26 1.86
CA THR A 91 6.84 19.80 3.05
C THR A 91 6.02 18.73 3.75
N SER A 92 6.02 18.74 5.08
CA SER A 92 4.96 18.09 5.85
C SER A 92 3.67 18.91 5.77
N PRO A 93 2.49 18.26 5.75
CA PRO A 93 1.22 18.96 5.73
C PRO A 93 1.01 19.69 7.06
N VAL A 94 0.47 20.91 7.00
CA VAL A 94 0.16 21.72 8.18
C VAL A 94 -1.34 21.95 8.22
N PHE A 95 -1.97 21.59 9.34
CA PHE A 95 -3.39 21.87 9.58
C PHE A 95 -3.63 23.38 9.53
N GLU A 96 -4.75 23.81 8.94
CA GLU A 96 -5.23 25.20 8.85
C GLU A 96 -4.79 26.05 7.63
N SER A 97 -3.79 25.66 6.83
CA SER A 97 -3.38 26.48 5.66
C SER A 97 -3.00 25.68 4.42
N ASN A 98 -2.05 24.75 4.52
CA ASN A 98 -1.51 23.99 3.39
C ASN A 98 -1.50 22.50 3.71
N PHE A 99 -2.64 21.85 3.48
CA PHE A 99 -2.81 20.43 3.74
C PHE A 99 -2.06 19.54 2.75
N VAL A 100 -1.72 20.04 1.56
CA VAL A 100 -1.06 19.26 0.50
C VAL A 100 0.47 19.44 0.58
N SER A 101 1.20 18.33 0.67
CA SER A 101 2.67 18.30 0.59
C SER A 101 3.17 18.69 -0.81
N ILE A 102 4.13 19.60 -0.86
CA ILE A 102 4.82 20.05 -2.07
C ILE A 102 6.32 19.71 -2.02
N LEU A 103 6.96 19.55 -3.17
CA LEU A 103 8.41 19.32 -3.26
C LEU A 103 9.15 20.65 -3.16
N ARG A 104 10.14 20.77 -2.25
CA ARG A 104 11.00 21.95 -2.15
C ARG A 104 12.28 21.72 -2.96
N ALA A 105 12.24 22.07 -4.24
CA ALA A 105 13.41 21.98 -5.11
C ALA A 105 13.47 23.18 -6.07
N SER A 106 14.62 23.37 -6.73
CA SER A 106 14.75 24.39 -7.77
C SER A 106 13.83 24.08 -8.94
N ARG A 107 13.45 25.11 -9.71
CA ARG A 107 12.63 24.94 -10.91
C ARG A 107 13.24 23.92 -11.89
N GLU A 108 14.55 23.95 -12.10
CA GLU A 108 15.25 23.00 -12.96
C GLU A 108 15.11 21.56 -12.44
N SER A 109 15.25 21.34 -11.13
CA SER A 109 15.07 20.01 -10.53
C SER A 109 13.64 19.51 -10.66
N LEU A 110 12.63 20.38 -10.51
CA LEU A 110 11.22 20.04 -10.70
C LEU A 110 10.89 19.73 -12.16
N GLU A 111 11.43 20.49 -13.11
CA GLU A 111 11.30 20.24 -14.55
C GLU A 111 11.96 18.91 -14.95
N ARG A 112 13.12 18.59 -14.37
CA ARG A 112 13.79 17.29 -14.56
C ARG A 112 12.97 16.14 -13.99
N ALA A 113 12.44 16.26 -12.78
CA ALA A 113 11.58 15.24 -12.16
C ALA A 113 10.28 15.04 -12.97
N ARG A 114 9.70 16.13 -13.50
CA ARG A 114 8.56 16.05 -14.43
C ARG A 114 8.92 15.26 -15.69
N ALA A 115 10.04 15.58 -16.34
CA ALA A 115 10.49 14.86 -17.52
C ALA A 115 10.75 13.37 -17.24
N GLN A 116 11.30 13.03 -16.07
CA GLN A 116 11.50 11.66 -15.60
C GLN A 116 10.18 10.90 -15.41
N LEU A 117 9.18 11.52 -14.78
CA LEU A 117 7.85 10.94 -14.62
C LEU A 117 7.19 10.65 -15.97
N LEU A 118 7.23 11.60 -16.91
CA LEU A 118 6.65 11.42 -18.24
C LEU A 118 7.41 10.36 -19.05
N ALA A 119 8.73 10.32 -18.94
CA ALA A 119 9.54 9.27 -19.57
C ALA A 119 9.20 7.88 -19.01
N LEU A 120 8.97 7.75 -17.70
CA LEU A 120 8.51 6.50 -17.08
C LEU A 120 7.14 6.08 -17.64
N LEU A 121 6.15 6.98 -17.63
CA LEU A 121 4.81 6.66 -18.14
C LEU A 121 4.84 6.28 -19.63
N SER A 122 5.62 7.01 -20.43
CA SER A 122 5.87 6.67 -21.83
C SER A 122 6.53 5.30 -21.99
N HIS A 123 7.54 4.98 -21.18
CA HIS A 123 8.20 3.68 -21.21
C HIS A 123 7.24 2.54 -20.87
N VAL A 124 6.44 2.69 -19.82
CA VAL A 124 5.43 1.69 -19.43
C VAL A 124 4.41 1.47 -20.55
N LYS A 125 3.91 2.55 -21.18
CA LYS A 125 3.01 2.47 -22.33
C LYS A 125 3.64 1.77 -23.53
N THR A 126 4.87 2.13 -23.89
CA THR A 126 5.50 1.63 -25.11
C THR A 126 5.94 0.17 -24.96
N TYR A 127 6.45 -0.22 -23.79
CA TYR A 127 7.15 -1.50 -23.64
C TYR A 127 6.45 -2.52 -22.76
N LEU A 128 5.54 -2.12 -21.87
CA LEU A 128 4.88 -3.06 -20.94
C LEU A 128 3.37 -3.21 -21.21
N LEU A 129 2.71 -2.13 -21.65
CA LEU A 129 1.28 -2.16 -21.93
C LEU A 129 0.87 -3.12 -23.07
N PRO A 130 1.61 -3.27 -24.19
CA PRO A 130 1.18 -4.16 -25.28
C PRO A 130 1.02 -5.63 -24.85
N ASP A 131 1.95 -6.15 -24.05
CA ASP A 131 1.91 -7.52 -23.52
C ASP A 131 0.72 -7.71 -22.57
N TYR A 132 0.46 -6.72 -21.70
CA TYR A 132 -0.70 -6.72 -20.83
C TYR A 132 -2.01 -6.71 -21.63
N LEU A 133 -2.14 -5.83 -22.63
CA LEU A 133 -3.32 -5.76 -23.49
C LEU A 133 -3.54 -7.05 -24.30
N SER A 134 -2.46 -7.68 -24.77
CA SER A 134 -2.54 -8.97 -25.46
C SER A 134 -3.04 -10.07 -24.52
N SER A 135 -2.61 -10.06 -23.25
CA SER A 135 -3.06 -11.02 -22.25
C SER A 135 -4.55 -10.92 -21.95
N ILE A 136 -5.09 -9.70 -21.78
CA ILE A 136 -6.52 -9.51 -21.47
C ILE A 136 -7.41 -9.89 -22.67
N GLN A 137 -6.92 -9.70 -23.91
CA GLN A 137 -7.63 -10.07 -25.13
C GLN A 137 -7.65 -11.60 -25.34
N SER A 138 -6.50 -12.25 -25.17
CA SER A 138 -6.36 -13.71 -25.33
C SER A 138 -7.17 -14.50 -24.30
N THR A 139 -7.40 -13.92 -23.13
CA THR A 139 -8.04 -14.61 -21.99
C THR A 139 -9.57 -14.50 -21.99
N GLY A 140 -10.17 -13.90 -23.03
CA GLY A 140 -11.62 -13.83 -23.25
C GLY A 140 -12.45 -13.65 -21.97
N SER A 141 -12.43 -12.47 -21.37
CA SER A 141 -13.22 -12.07 -20.18
C SER A 141 -13.28 -13.01 -18.94
N SER A 142 -12.62 -14.18 -18.92
CA SER A 142 -12.94 -15.24 -17.96
C SER A 142 -11.82 -15.66 -17.01
N LEU A 143 -10.55 -15.40 -17.33
CA LEU A 143 -9.42 -15.93 -16.55
C LEU A 143 -8.28 -14.93 -16.29
N LEU A 144 -8.58 -13.68 -15.95
CA LEU A 144 -7.52 -12.83 -15.37
C LEU A 144 -7.16 -13.37 -13.96
N PRO A 145 -5.87 -13.51 -13.62
CA PRO A 145 -5.43 -14.10 -12.36
C PRO A 145 -5.93 -13.36 -11.11
N ASN A 146 -6.38 -12.11 -11.26
CA ASN A 146 -7.04 -11.31 -10.23
C ASN A 146 -8.52 -11.06 -10.55
N ASN A 147 -9.32 -12.13 -10.59
CA ASN A 147 -10.79 -12.15 -10.79
C ASN A 147 -11.60 -11.48 -9.65
N LEU A 148 -11.14 -10.35 -9.14
CA LEU A 148 -11.79 -9.54 -8.11
C LEU A 148 -13.14 -8.94 -8.54
N GLY A 149 -13.54 -9.07 -9.81
CA GLY A 149 -14.83 -8.57 -10.31
C GLY A 149 -15.96 -9.60 -10.32
N ARG A 150 -15.66 -10.90 -10.19
CA ARG A 150 -16.65 -11.99 -10.34
C ARG A 150 -17.05 -12.64 -9.02
N ASP A 151 -16.20 -12.55 -8.00
CA ASP A 151 -16.44 -13.10 -6.67
C ASP A 151 -17.55 -12.32 -5.92
N PRO A 152 -18.61 -12.98 -5.41
CA PRO A 152 -19.69 -12.34 -4.64
C PRO A 152 -19.19 -11.47 -3.47
N ALA A 153 -18.12 -11.87 -2.78
CA ALA A 153 -17.54 -11.10 -1.68
C ALA A 153 -16.92 -9.76 -2.15
N SER A 154 -16.67 -9.62 -3.46
CA SER A 154 -16.11 -8.43 -4.12
C SER A 154 -17.16 -7.62 -4.89
N LYS A 155 -18.46 -7.82 -4.59
CA LYS A 155 -19.60 -7.11 -5.20
C LYS A 155 -20.41 -6.28 -4.19
N HIS A 156 -19.77 -5.63 -3.23
CA HIS A 156 -20.48 -4.67 -2.36
C HIS A 156 -20.27 -3.22 -2.86
N SER A 157 -21.29 -2.38 -2.67
CA SER A 157 -21.30 -0.97 -3.04
C SER A 157 -20.25 -0.21 -2.21
N GLY A 158 -19.06 0.01 -2.76
CA GLY A 158 -17.96 0.68 -2.04
C GLY A 158 -16.56 0.32 -2.53
N LEU A 159 -16.41 -0.76 -3.31
CA LEU A 159 -15.11 -1.15 -3.87
C LEU A 159 -14.63 -0.19 -4.96
N ILE A 160 -13.35 0.19 -4.87
CA ILE A 160 -12.68 1.05 -5.85
C ILE A 160 -12.77 0.41 -7.26
N PRO A 161 -13.21 1.16 -8.30
CA PRO A 161 -13.35 0.62 -9.65
C PRO A 161 -11.98 0.23 -10.24
N ALA A 162 -11.97 -0.75 -11.15
CA ALA A 162 -10.74 -1.10 -11.87
C ALA A 162 -10.25 0.11 -12.71
N PRO A 163 -8.93 0.29 -12.91
CA PRO A 163 -8.45 1.23 -13.92
C PRO A 163 -8.88 0.75 -15.33
N PRO A 164 -9.17 1.67 -16.27
CA PRO A 164 -9.26 1.31 -17.68
C PRO A 164 -8.00 0.54 -18.13
N PRO A 165 -8.10 -0.44 -19.04
CA PRO A 165 -6.94 -1.27 -19.41
C PRO A 165 -5.74 -0.51 -19.99
N GLN A 166 -5.96 0.68 -20.55
CA GLN A 166 -4.90 1.54 -21.10
C GLN A 166 -4.33 2.53 -20.06
N ALA A 167 -4.91 2.58 -18.86
CA ALA A 167 -4.52 3.48 -17.79
C ALA A 167 -3.77 2.72 -16.70
N PHE A 168 -2.97 3.45 -15.92
CA PHE A 168 -2.11 2.92 -14.87
C PHE A 168 -2.58 3.38 -13.50
N LEU A 169 -2.82 2.44 -12.59
CA LEU A 169 -3.08 2.72 -11.18
C LEU A 169 -1.75 2.90 -10.43
N ILE A 170 -1.43 4.14 -10.11
CA ILE A 170 -0.26 4.52 -9.31
C ILE A 170 -0.71 4.71 -7.86
N GLY A 171 -0.10 3.99 -6.93
CA GLY A 171 -0.42 4.07 -5.50
C GLY A 171 0.70 4.71 -4.69
N ASN A 172 0.35 5.27 -3.53
CA ASN A 172 1.27 6.05 -2.69
C ASN A 172 1.97 7.20 -3.44
N LEU A 173 1.40 7.73 -4.53
CA LEU A 173 2.06 8.80 -5.29
C LEU A 173 2.10 10.08 -4.43
N HIS A 174 3.30 10.56 -4.12
CA HIS A 174 3.48 11.81 -3.39
C HIS A 174 2.71 12.95 -4.07
N THR A 175 1.94 13.74 -3.32
CA THR A 175 1.10 14.80 -3.91
C THR A 175 1.92 15.82 -4.70
N GLY A 176 3.10 16.18 -4.22
CA GLY A 176 4.05 17.04 -4.94
C GLY A 176 4.58 16.44 -6.26
N LEU A 177 4.70 15.11 -6.39
CA LEU A 177 5.01 14.47 -7.69
C LEU A 177 3.79 14.48 -8.60
N PHE A 178 2.61 14.19 -8.06
CA PHE A 178 1.35 14.29 -8.82
C PHE A 178 1.13 15.71 -9.37
N SER A 179 1.44 16.74 -8.58
CA SER A 179 1.40 18.14 -9.03
C SER A 179 2.27 18.41 -10.25
N LEU A 180 3.40 17.72 -10.43
CA LEU A 180 4.23 17.85 -11.64
C LEU A 180 3.55 17.30 -12.90
N LEU A 181 2.52 16.47 -12.74
CA LEU A 181 1.68 15.99 -13.85
C LEU A 181 0.56 16.97 -14.21
N ARG A 182 0.45 18.09 -13.49
CA ARG A 182 -0.51 19.16 -13.74
C ARG A 182 0.16 20.34 -14.43
N ALA A 183 -0.57 21.00 -15.33
CA ALA A 183 -0.06 22.16 -16.06
C ALA A 183 0.27 23.32 -15.09
N SER A 184 -0.58 23.55 -14.10
CA SER A 184 -0.39 24.58 -13.07
C SER A 184 0.69 24.26 -12.04
N GLY A 185 1.02 22.98 -11.84
CA GLY A 185 1.84 22.56 -10.69
C GLY A 185 1.06 22.49 -9.37
N ASP A 186 -0.26 22.61 -9.39
CA ASP A 186 -1.14 22.50 -8.23
C ASP A 186 -1.88 21.15 -8.25
N TYR A 187 -1.96 20.53 -7.07
CA TYR A 187 -2.65 19.26 -6.84
C TYR A 187 -4.15 19.30 -7.14
N THR A 188 -4.81 20.40 -6.82
CA THR A 188 -6.28 20.52 -6.88
C THR A 188 -6.81 20.95 -8.26
N HIS A 189 -5.99 21.65 -9.04
CA HIS A 189 -6.37 22.11 -10.38
C HIS A 189 -6.56 20.95 -11.35
N SER A 190 -7.50 21.07 -12.29
CA SER A 190 -7.98 20.00 -13.19
C SER A 190 -7.07 19.65 -14.35
N ASP A 191 -6.20 20.56 -14.79
CA ASP A 191 -5.60 20.48 -16.11
C ASP A 191 -4.29 19.69 -16.08
N PRO A 192 -4.24 18.49 -16.69
CA PRO A 192 -3.01 17.72 -16.81
C PRO A 192 -2.05 18.37 -17.81
N VAL A 193 -0.79 17.95 -17.79
CA VAL A 193 0.16 18.30 -18.86
C VAL A 193 -0.30 17.73 -20.21
N PRO A 194 0.11 18.34 -21.34
CA PRO A 194 -0.22 17.81 -22.68
C PRO A 194 0.14 16.33 -22.81
N GLY A 195 -0.77 15.58 -23.44
CA GLY A 195 -0.62 14.13 -23.62
C GLY A 195 -0.95 13.29 -22.38
N LEU A 196 -1.28 13.88 -21.23
CA LEU A 196 -1.70 13.10 -20.06
C LEU A 196 -3.20 13.25 -19.81
N ARG A 197 -3.88 12.15 -19.53
CA ARG A 197 -5.25 12.10 -19.04
C ARG A 197 -5.27 11.56 -17.61
N VAL A 198 -5.90 12.29 -16.70
CA VAL A 198 -6.12 11.84 -15.32
C VAL A 198 -7.58 11.39 -15.19
N HIS A 199 -7.79 10.08 -15.02
CA HIS A 199 -9.13 9.49 -14.90
C HIS A 199 -9.72 9.70 -13.51
N ARG A 200 -8.89 9.55 -12.48
CA ARG A 200 -9.25 9.80 -11.09
C ARG A 200 -8.01 9.98 -10.23
N PHE A 201 -8.17 10.68 -9.13
CA PHE A 201 -7.23 10.77 -8.03
C PHE A 201 -8.03 11.05 -6.75
N ASP A 202 -7.43 10.81 -5.59
CA ASP A 202 -8.11 11.09 -4.32
C ASP A 202 -8.16 12.60 -4.06
N ASN A 203 -9.30 13.13 -3.66
CA ASN A 203 -9.39 14.50 -3.17
C ASN A 203 -10.49 14.55 -2.10
N PRO A 204 -10.15 14.75 -0.82
CA PRO A 204 -8.84 15.14 -0.29
C PRO A 204 -7.79 14.00 -0.33
N PRO A 205 -6.48 14.32 -0.25
CA PRO A 205 -5.43 13.30 -0.29
C PRO A 205 -5.37 12.43 0.98
N TYR A 206 -4.56 11.38 0.93
CA TYR A 206 -4.19 10.61 2.11
C TYR A 206 -3.07 11.30 2.89
N VAL A 207 -3.17 11.29 4.21
CA VAL A 207 -2.07 11.61 5.14
C VAL A 207 -1.25 10.35 5.36
N LYS A 208 0.07 10.46 5.22
CA LYS A 208 0.99 9.42 5.64
C LYS A 208 1.40 9.59 7.08
N TYR A 209 1.15 8.56 7.88
CA TYR A 209 1.66 8.41 9.23
C TYR A 209 2.87 7.48 9.21
N LEU A 210 3.89 7.81 10.00
CA LEU A 210 5.13 7.06 10.15
C LEU A 210 5.24 6.56 11.59
N PHE A 211 5.68 5.32 11.76
CA PHE A 211 5.87 4.68 13.06
C PHE A 211 7.29 4.11 13.13
N ARG A 212 7.97 4.38 14.25
CA ARG A 212 9.34 3.90 14.50
C ARG A 212 9.31 2.55 15.19
N GLY A 213 10.25 1.69 14.83
CA GLY A 213 10.37 0.30 15.29
C GLY A 213 10.51 0.24 16.79
N GLN A 214 11.27 1.16 17.38
CA GLN A 214 11.40 1.30 18.83
C GLN A 214 10.07 1.43 19.60
N ASP A 215 8.98 1.82 18.94
CA ASP A 215 7.67 2.04 19.57
C ASP A 215 6.77 0.79 19.55
N PHE A 216 7.13 -0.24 18.77
CA PHE A 216 6.33 -1.47 18.64
C PHE A 216 7.12 -2.77 18.54
N VAL A 217 8.44 -2.73 18.31
CA VAL A 217 9.33 -3.90 18.35
C VAL A 217 9.95 -3.98 19.73
N ILE A 218 9.89 -5.17 20.34
CA ILE A 218 10.59 -5.48 21.59
C ILE A 218 11.83 -6.26 21.18
N ASP A 219 13.01 -5.65 21.29
CA ASP A 219 14.27 -6.35 21.03
C ASP A 219 14.54 -7.38 22.14
N SER A 220 14.95 -8.58 21.75
CA SER A 220 15.25 -9.71 22.65
C SER A 220 16.49 -9.47 23.52
N SER A 221 17.27 -8.42 23.27
CA SER A 221 18.42 -8.01 24.09
C SER A 221 18.05 -7.17 25.31
N ASP A 222 16.85 -6.57 25.35
CA ASP A 222 16.41 -5.67 26.44
C ASP A 222 15.74 -6.45 27.60
N SER A 223 16.31 -7.59 27.98
CA SER A 223 15.86 -8.40 29.12
C SER A 223 16.22 -7.81 30.50
N SER A 224 16.45 -6.50 30.59
CA SER A 224 16.66 -5.79 31.86
C SER A 224 15.77 -4.54 31.97
N ASP A 225 14.74 -4.66 32.82
CA ASP A 225 14.22 -3.61 33.69
C ASP A 225 13.70 -2.29 33.09
N SER A 226 12.99 -2.32 31.96
CA SER A 226 12.10 -1.22 31.56
C SER A 226 10.62 -1.64 31.67
N PRO A 227 9.89 -1.29 32.75
CA PRO A 227 8.51 -1.73 33.00
C PRO A 227 7.46 -1.19 32.00
N GLY A 228 7.86 -0.34 31.06
CA GLY A 228 6.96 0.38 30.14
C GLY A 228 6.85 -0.18 28.72
N ARG A 229 7.57 -1.26 28.38
CA ARG A 229 7.70 -1.72 26.97
C ARG A 229 6.92 -2.99 26.61
N ALA A 230 6.32 -3.67 27.59
CA ALA A 230 5.39 -4.75 27.30
C ALA A 230 4.12 -4.16 26.65
N LEU A 231 3.63 -4.80 25.58
CA LEU A 231 2.32 -4.48 25.02
C LEU A 231 1.30 -4.48 26.15
N ALA A 232 0.53 -3.40 26.27
CA ALA A 232 -0.59 -3.37 27.18
C ALA A 232 -1.45 -4.62 26.91
N PRO A 233 -1.76 -5.42 27.95
CA PRO A 233 -2.54 -6.62 27.76
C PRO A 233 -3.86 -6.26 27.08
N LEU A 234 -4.38 -7.18 26.26
CA LEU A 234 -5.72 -7.00 25.72
C LEU A 234 -6.70 -6.83 26.89
N PRO A 235 -7.76 -6.01 26.73
CA PRO A 235 -8.81 -5.93 27.73
C PRO A 235 -9.43 -7.31 27.98
N ASP A 236 -9.96 -7.52 29.19
CA ASP A 236 -10.58 -8.79 29.58
C ASP A 236 -11.69 -9.21 28.59
N GLY A 237 -11.68 -10.49 28.20
CA GLY A 237 -12.63 -11.07 27.25
C GLY A 237 -12.24 -10.93 25.77
N PHE A 238 -10.99 -10.56 25.48
CA PHE A 238 -10.41 -10.53 24.13
C PHE A 238 -9.10 -11.29 24.04
N ARG A 239 -8.83 -11.86 22.86
CA ARG A 239 -7.63 -12.68 22.60
C ARG A 239 -7.15 -12.58 21.16
N PHE A 240 -5.87 -12.85 20.95
CA PHE A 240 -5.22 -12.89 19.62
C PHE A 240 -5.23 -14.27 18.95
N THR A 241 -5.70 -15.31 19.65
CA THR A 241 -5.85 -16.67 19.13
C THR A 241 -7.32 -16.99 18.98
N ASP A 242 -7.69 -17.86 18.05
CA ASP A 242 -9.04 -18.44 18.07
C ASP A 242 -9.22 -19.42 19.25
N LYS A 243 -10.43 -19.98 19.39
CA LYS A 243 -10.77 -20.99 20.42
C LYS A 243 -9.91 -22.26 20.32
N GLU A 244 -9.35 -22.56 19.16
CA GLU A 244 -8.44 -23.69 18.95
C GLU A 244 -6.97 -23.32 19.21
N GLY A 245 -6.69 -22.09 19.68
CA GLY A 245 -5.35 -21.60 19.98
C GLY A 245 -4.54 -21.20 18.74
N ARG A 246 -5.14 -21.14 17.55
CA ARG A 246 -4.45 -20.79 16.32
C ARG A 246 -4.22 -19.29 16.23
N ILE A 247 -3.06 -18.93 15.71
CA ILE A 247 -2.62 -17.54 15.55
C ILE A 247 -2.83 -17.08 14.10
N GLY A 248 -3.19 -15.81 13.94
CA GLY A 248 -3.27 -15.15 12.64
C GLY A 248 -4.60 -15.39 11.92
N VAL A 249 -4.67 -14.92 10.68
CA VAL A 249 -5.89 -15.00 9.88
C VAL A 249 -6.07 -16.41 9.31
N GLN A 250 -7.20 -17.02 9.62
CA GLN A 250 -7.52 -18.37 9.17
C GLN A 250 -8.18 -18.35 7.78
N PRO A 251 -8.03 -19.43 6.96
CA PRO A 251 -8.57 -19.45 5.60
C PRO A 251 -10.06 -19.09 5.51
N HIS A 252 -10.91 -19.58 6.40
CA HIS A 252 -12.36 -19.30 6.36
C HIS A 252 -12.73 -17.84 6.67
N GLN A 253 -11.79 -17.03 7.18
CA GLN A 253 -12.04 -15.65 7.60
C GLN A 253 -11.79 -14.63 6.48
N TYR A 254 -11.06 -15.01 5.42
CA TYR A 254 -10.69 -14.07 4.35
C TYR A 254 -11.89 -13.46 3.64
N ASP A 255 -13.01 -14.18 3.52
CA ASP A 255 -14.18 -13.67 2.80
C ASP A 255 -14.91 -12.59 3.61
N LEU A 256 -14.96 -12.72 4.94
CA LEU A 256 -15.42 -11.64 5.83
C LEU A 256 -14.53 -10.40 5.69
N ILE A 257 -13.21 -10.59 5.77
CA ILE A 257 -12.24 -9.49 5.68
C ILE A 257 -12.38 -8.75 4.34
N ARG A 258 -12.52 -9.48 3.24
CA ARG A 258 -12.73 -8.92 1.89
C ARG A 258 -14.07 -8.20 1.76
N PHE A 259 -15.11 -8.69 2.41
CA PHE A 259 -16.42 -8.05 2.43
C PHE A 259 -16.43 -6.73 3.22
N ARG A 260 -15.57 -6.60 4.23
CA ARG A 260 -15.51 -5.45 5.14
C ARG A 260 -14.50 -4.37 4.73
N THR A 261 -13.76 -4.57 3.64
CA THR A 261 -12.74 -3.64 3.14
C THR A 261 -13.10 -3.07 1.78
N ASN A 262 -12.98 -1.76 1.63
CA ASN A 262 -13.16 -1.06 0.35
C ASN A 262 -11.91 -1.15 -0.55
N VAL A 263 -10.77 -1.61 0.00
CA VAL A 263 -9.52 -1.78 -0.74
C VAL A 263 -9.54 -3.16 -1.41
N PRO A 264 -9.59 -3.24 -2.75
CA PRO A 264 -9.63 -4.53 -3.44
C PRO A 264 -8.39 -5.37 -3.12
N ARG A 265 -8.58 -6.55 -2.55
CA ARG A 265 -7.51 -7.52 -2.26
C ARG A 265 -7.95 -8.92 -2.66
N SER A 266 -7.10 -9.60 -3.42
CA SER A 266 -7.32 -11.02 -3.74
C SER A 266 -7.08 -11.87 -2.49
N ARG A 267 -7.74 -13.03 -2.42
CA ARG A 267 -7.48 -14.00 -1.34
C ARG A 267 -6.00 -14.42 -1.33
N GLY A 268 -5.43 -14.69 -2.49
CA GLY A 268 -4.01 -15.03 -2.64
C GLY A 268 -3.05 -13.90 -2.26
N THR A 269 -3.49 -12.64 -2.33
CA THR A 269 -2.73 -11.51 -1.79
C THR A 269 -2.79 -11.52 -0.27
N LEU A 270 -3.98 -11.61 0.33
CA LEU A 270 -4.14 -11.57 1.79
C LEU A 270 -3.36 -12.68 2.51
N THR A 271 -3.24 -13.87 1.90
CA THR A 271 -2.45 -14.97 2.46
C THR A 271 -0.95 -14.70 2.52
N LYS A 272 -0.44 -13.72 1.76
CA LYS A 272 0.98 -13.34 1.72
C LYS A 272 1.29 -12.14 2.63
N LEU A 273 0.27 -11.57 3.26
CA LEU A 273 0.41 -10.39 4.10
C LEU A 273 0.47 -10.80 5.58
N PRO A 274 1.39 -10.24 6.38
CA PRO A 274 1.33 -10.37 7.83
C PRO A 274 0.01 -9.79 8.34
N GLY A 275 -0.82 -10.63 8.96
CA GLY A 275 -2.14 -10.27 9.46
C GLY A 275 -2.35 -10.71 10.90
N VAL A 276 -3.05 -9.88 11.67
CA VAL A 276 -3.42 -10.16 13.06
C VAL A 276 -4.91 -9.99 13.23
N THR A 277 -5.50 -10.87 14.03
CA THR A 277 -6.92 -10.90 14.38
C THR A 277 -7.08 -10.82 15.90
N ILE A 278 -8.19 -10.23 16.33
CA ILE A 278 -8.68 -10.31 17.71
C ILE A 278 -10.04 -10.99 17.67
N TYR A 279 -10.29 -11.83 18.67
CA TYR A 279 -11.52 -12.53 18.91
C TYR A 279 -12.08 -12.14 20.28
N SER A 280 -13.38 -12.35 20.48
CA SER A 280 -14.04 -12.14 21.77
C SER A 280 -14.41 -13.47 22.41
N ASP A 281 -14.29 -13.53 23.74
CA ASP A 281 -14.84 -14.65 24.53
C ASP A 281 -16.36 -14.53 24.70
N ARG A 282 -16.94 -13.38 24.36
CA ARG A 282 -18.39 -13.19 24.34
C ARG A 282 -18.97 -13.94 23.15
N GLU A 283 -20.00 -14.77 23.39
CA GLU A 283 -20.70 -15.46 22.31
C GLU A 283 -21.42 -14.46 21.41
N THR A 284 -20.80 -14.14 20.27
CA THR A 284 -21.46 -13.44 19.18
C THR A 284 -21.26 -14.26 17.92
N GLN A 285 -22.35 -14.81 17.38
CA GLN A 285 -22.30 -15.52 16.11
C GLN A 285 -22.16 -14.51 14.97
N LEU A 286 -20.94 -14.14 14.62
CA LEU A 286 -20.68 -13.48 13.34
C LEU A 286 -20.79 -14.55 12.23
N GLN A 287 -21.89 -14.52 11.47
CA GLN A 287 -22.03 -15.39 10.31
C GLN A 287 -21.32 -14.76 9.09
N PRO A 288 -20.55 -15.53 8.30
CA PRO A 288 -20.05 -15.04 7.02
C PRO A 288 -21.22 -14.66 6.10
N PRO A 289 -21.05 -13.65 5.22
CA PRO A 289 -22.05 -13.35 4.20
C PRO A 289 -22.32 -14.61 3.37
N LEU A 290 -23.59 -15.00 3.25
CA LEU A 290 -24.01 -16.10 2.38
C LEU A 290 -23.54 -15.80 0.95
N SER A 291 -22.69 -16.65 0.40
CA SER A 291 -22.44 -16.65 -1.03
C SER A 291 -23.72 -17.08 -1.73
N ASP A 292 -24.34 -16.19 -2.50
CA ASP A 292 -25.46 -16.54 -3.40
C ASP A 292 -24.97 -17.55 -4.45
N SER A 293 -24.99 -18.82 -4.10
CA SER A 293 -25.08 -19.92 -5.06
C SER A 293 -26.55 -20.27 -5.16
N SER A 294 -27.24 -19.65 -6.11
CA SER A 294 -28.53 -20.12 -6.59
C SER A 294 -28.31 -21.42 -7.34
N ASP A 295 -28.13 -22.53 -6.64
CA ASP A 295 -28.40 -23.87 -7.15
C ASP A 295 -28.78 -24.76 -5.97
N ALA A 296 -30.08 -25.07 -5.96
CA ALA A 296 -30.78 -26.19 -5.36
C ALA A 296 -30.38 -26.72 -3.95
N ALA A 297 -31.40 -26.72 -3.10
CA ALA A 297 -31.56 -27.48 -1.87
C ALA A 297 -30.84 -28.85 -1.84
N GLU A 298 -30.18 -29.16 -0.72
CA GLU A 298 -30.40 -30.38 0.08
C GLU A 298 -29.43 -30.44 1.29
N ASN A 299 -30.01 -30.75 2.47
CA ASN A 299 -29.38 -31.28 3.69
C ASN A 299 -28.34 -30.42 4.47
N SER A 300 -28.87 -29.66 5.42
CA SER A 300 -28.16 -28.85 6.41
C SER A 300 -27.63 -29.64 7.63
N SER A 301 -26.89 -30.73 7.41
CA SER A 301 -26.28 -31.50 8.52
C SER A 301 -24.79 -31.82 8.38
N ASP A 302 -24.14 -31.46 7.26
CA ASP A 302 -22.73 -31.80 7.00
C ASP A 302 -21.81 -30.60 6.70
N ARG A 303 -22.26 -29.36 6.93
CA ARG A 303 -21.32 -28.24 6.96
C ARG A 303 -20.53 -28.32 8.26
N ALA A 304 -19.25 -28.66 8.15
CA ALA A 304 -18.27 -28.50 9.22
C ALA A 304 -18.50 -27.16 9.92
N PRO A 305 -18.46 -27.10 11.27
CA PRO A 305 -18.70 -25.85 11.99
C PRO A 305 -17.77 -24.79 11.42
N LEU A 306 -18.37 -23.70 10.94
CA LEU A 306 -17.61 -22.53 10.48
C LEU A 306 -16.73 -22.13 11.66
N GLY A 307 -15.41 -22.19 11.46
CA GLY A 307 -14.45 -21.85 12.50
C GLY A 307 -14.70 -20.43 13.01
N GLU A 308 -14.20 -20.13 14.20
CA GLU A 308 -14.46 -18.84 14.83
C GLU A 308 -14.09 -17.64 13.94
N MET A 309 -14.92 -16.59 13.99
CA MET A 309 -14.73 -15.35 13.25
C MET A 309 -14.12 -14.24 14.11
N PRO A 310 -13.17 -13.46 13.57
CA PRO A 310 -12.55 -12.37 14.30
C PRO A 310 -13.48 -11.16 14.38
N ILE A 311 -13.34 -10.39 15.46
CA ILE A 311 -14.11 -9.15 15.71
C ILE A 311 -13.29 -7.88 15.41
N ALA A 312 -11.97 -8.03 15.26
CA ALA A 312 -11.09 -6.98 14.75
C ALA A 312 -9.88 -7.60 14.04
N TRP A 313 -9.29 -6.87 13.09
CA TRP A 313 -8.09 -7.31 12.37
C TRP A 313 -7.31 -6.13 11.79
N ALA A 314 -6.05 -6.37 11.48
CA ALA A 314 -5.18 -5.48 10.73
C ALA A 314 -4.13 -6.28 9.96
N PHE A 315 -3.62 -5.72 8.87
CA PHE A 315 -2.52 -6.31 8.12
C PHE A 315 -1.41 -5.28 7.87
N LEU A 316 -0.20 -5.77 7.62
CA LEU A 316 0.79 -5.00 6.87
C LEU A 316 0.65 -5.32 5.37
N GLY A 317 0.36 -4.29 4.59
CA GLY A 317 0.21 -4.35 3.15
C GLY A 317 1.51 -4.71 2.42
N ILE A 318 1.39 -4.90 1.10
CA ILE A 318 2.51 -5.24 0.23
C ILE A 318 3.63 -4.17 0.26
N ASP A 319 3.26 -2.92 0.52
CA ASP A 319 4.16 -1.78 0.69
C ASP A 319 4.55 -1.58 2.17
N GLY A 320 4.31 -2.56 3.04
CA GLY A 320 4.58 -2.50 4.47
C GLY A 320 3.71 -1.49 5.23
N SER A 321 2.63 -1.00 4.62
CA SER A 321 1.70 -0.09 5.31
C SER A 321 0.75 -0.82 6.25
N LEU A 322 0.42 -0.26 7.41
CA LEU A 322 -0.72 -0.71 8.19
C LEU A 322 -2.00 -0.47 7.37
N ALA A 323 -2.68 -1.54 7.02
CA ALA A 323 -3.79 -1.55 6.08
C ALA A 323 -4.90 -2.49 6.54
N THR A 324 -6.08 -2.37 5.91
CA THR A 324 -7.25 -3.23 6.18
C THR A 324 -7.55 -3.35 7.69
N LEU A 325 -7.35 -2.26 8.42
CA LEU A 325 -7.71 -2.15 9.83
C LEU A 325 -9.22 -2.09 9.97
N HIS A 326 -9.78 -2.99 10.79
CA HIS A 326 -11.20 -3.02 11.06
C HIS A 326 -11.48 -3.46 12.49
N VAL A 327 -12.57 -2.91 13.05
CA VAL A 327 -13.20 -3.38 14.28
C VAL A 327 -14.71 -3.40 14.00
N GLU A 328 -15.33 -4.53 14.25
CA GLU A 328 -16.77 -4.70 14.09
C GLU A 328 -17.52 -3.65 14.93
N PRO A 329 -18.61 -3.04 14.42
CA PRO A 329 -19.24 -1.87 15.03
C PRO A 329 -19.56 -1.99 16.53
N GLU A 330 -20.08 -3.14 16.94
CA GLU A 330 -20.47 -3.46 18.31
C GLU A 330 -19.29 -3.59 19.29
N TYR A 331 -18.06 -3.73 18.78
CA TYR A 331 -16.83 -3.84 19.56
C TYR A 331 -16.00 -2.54 19.57
N ARG A 332 -16.48 -1.46 18.93
CA ARG A 332 -15.77 -0.18 18.90
C ARG A 332 -15.78 0.52 20.27
N GLY A 333 -14.87 1.48 20.45
CA GLY A 333 -14.72 2.21 21.71
C GLY A 333 -13.95 1.48 22.81
N GLN A 334 -13.53 0.22 22.55
CA GLN A 334 -12.76 -0.62 23.47
C GLN A 334 -11.26 -0.69 23.12
N GLU A 335 -10.77 0.30 22.37
CA GLU A 335 -9.36 0.46 21.95
C GLU A 335 -8.76 -0.71 21.14
N LEU A 336 -9.57 -1.69 20.72
CA LEU A 336 -9.12 -2.87 19.97
C LEU A 336 -8.34 -2.52 18.68
N ALA A 337 -8.71 -1.40 18.03
CA ALA A 337 -7.99 -0.89 16.87
C ALA A 337 -6.52 -0.58 17.18
N LEU A 338 -6.20 -0.06 18.38
CA LEU A 338 -4.82 0.19 18.80
C LEU A 338 -4.09 -1.12 19.01
N HIS A 339 -4.67 -2.05 19.77
CA HIS A 339 -4.04 -3.33 20.10
C HIS A 339 -3.74 -4.15 18.86
N VAL A 340 -4.70 -4.30 17.95
CA VAL A 340 -4.51 -5.10 16.73
C VAL A 340 -3.49 -4.45 15.78
N SER A 341 -3.46 -3.11 15.73
CA SER A 341 -2.48 -2.37 14.93
C SER A 341 -1.06 -2.56 15.47
N LYS A 342 -0.85 -2.36 16.78
CA LYS A 342 0.47 -2.56 17.40
C LYS A 342 0.98 -3.98 17.22
N GLU A 343 0.12 -4.97 17.40
CA GLU A 343 0.50 -6.37 17.22
C GLU A 343 0.78 -6.72 15.75
N ALA A 344 0.02 -6.14 14.80
CA ALA A 344 0.31 -6.28 13.37
C ALA A 344 1.67 -5.66 12.99
N MET A 345 1.97 -4.46 13.52
CA MET A 345 3.28 -3.81 13.32
C MET A 345 4.41 -4.62 13.92
N ARG A 346 4.28 -5.07 15.18
CA ARG A 346 5.28 -5.88 15.87
C ARG A 346 5.58 -7.20 15.15
N ARG A 347 4.54 -7.97 14.81
CA ARG A 347 4.71 -9.26 14.13
C ARG A 347 5.18 -9.11 12.70
N GLY A 348 4.64 -8.13 11.97
CA GLY A 348 5.00 -7.92 10.57
C GLY A 348 6.42 -7.38 10.38
N MET A 349 6.98 -6.71 11.39
CA MET A 349 8.36 -6.21 11.40
C MET A 349 9.31 -7.07 12.25
N ALA A 350 8.89 -8.27 12.64
CA ALA A 350 9.75 -9.21 13.35
C ALA A 350 10.98 -9.58 12.50
N GLU A 351 12.11 -9.82 13.17
CA GLU A 351 13.33 -10.29 12.50
C GLU A 351 13.13 -11.62 11.80
N GLY A 352 13.79 -11.79 10.65
CA GLY A 352 13.60 -12.95 9.78
C GLY A 352 12.25 -12.94 9.05
N GLY A 353 11.44 -11.90 9.26
CA GLY A 353 10.25 -11.62 8.50
C GLY A 353 10.56 -11.04 7.13
N ILE A 354 9.50 -10.61 6.44
CA ILE A 354 9.63 -10.19 5.06
C ILE A 354 10.35 -8.83 4.95
N TRP A 355 10.14 -7.94 5.92
CA TRP A 355 10.61 -6.54 5.90
C TRP A 355 11.92 -6.31 6.68
N ARG A 356 12.38 -7.28 7.47
CA ARG A 356 13.58 -7.15 8.30
C ARG A 356 14.37 -8.45 8.32
N HIS A 357 15.61 -8.44 7.86
CA HIS A 357 16.48 -9.60 7.95
C HIS A 357 16.98 -9.83 9.39
N CYS A 358 17.37 -11.06 9.72
CA CYS A 358 17.98 -11.36 11.02
C CYS A 358 19.28 -10.58 11.19
N GLY A 359 19.45 -9.89 12.32
CA GLY A 359 20.62 -9.06 12.59
C GLY A 359 20.74 -7.82 11.70
N GLU A 360 19.66 -7.42 11.01
CA GLU A 360 19.63 -6.14 10.29
C GLU A 360 19.63 -4.99 11.29
N GLU A 361 20.73 -4.22 11.26
CA GLU A 361 20.90 -2.99 12.03
C GLU A 361 20.13 -1.82 11.38
N GLY A 362 19.64 -0.90 12.21
CA GLY A 362 18.95 0.31 11.78
C GLY A 362 17.49 0.39 12.24
N GLU A 363 16.93 1.60 12.13
CA GLU A 363 15.56 1.87 12.55
C GLU A 363 14.54 1.16 11.63
N ALA A 364 13.68 0.33 12.21
CA ALA A 364 12.56 -0.25 11.47
C ALA A 364 11.45 0.79 11.32
N TRP A 365 10.89 0.93 10.12
CA TRP A 365 9.77 1.84 9.90
C TRP A 365 8.55 1.08 9.41
N VAL A 366 7.38 1.44 9.96
CA VAL A 366 6.04 1.16 9.40
C VAL A 366 5.42 2.49 8.99
N HIS A 367 4.51 2.46 8.02
CA HIS A 367 3.70 3.62 7.68
C HIS A 367 2.22 3.26 7.58
N ALA A 368 1.34 4.25 7.55
CA ALA A 368 -0.07 4.08 7.22
C ALA A 368 -0.52 5.23 6.33
N ASN A 369 -1.49 4.98 5.46
CA ASN A 369 -2.12 6.01 4.66
C ASN A 369 -3.58 6.13 5.09
N VAL A 370 -3.98 7.32 5.55
CA VAL A 370 -5.35 7.57 5.98
C VAL A 370 -5.90 8.76 5.23
N LEU A 371 -7.07 8.62 4.59
CA LEU A 371 -7.77 9.75 3.97
C LEU A 371 -7.87 10.91 4.97
N GLU A 372 -7.61 12.13 4.50
CA GLU A 372 -7.71 13.35 5.31
C GLU A 372 -9.03 13.42 6.09
N SER A 373 -10.13 13.10 5.40
CA SER A 373 -11.50 13.15 5.90
C SER A 373 -11.84 12.01 6.87
N ASN A 374 -11.01 10.96 6.96
CA ASN A 374 -11.22 9.85 7.88
C ASN A 374 -10.66 10.16 9.27
N ILE A 375 -11.35 11.05 9.98
CA ILE A 375 -10.96 11.54 11.31
C ILE A 375 -10.82 10.39 12.32
N ALA A 376 -11.65 9.35 12.23
CA ALA A 376 -11.60 8.21 13.16
C ALA A 376 -10.28 7.42 13.04
N SER A 377 -9.89 7.04 11.82
CA SER A 377 -8.62 6.32 11.61
C SER A 377 -7.42 7.23 11.87
N ARG A 378 -7.50 8.52 11.59
CA ARG A 378 -6.44 9.49 11.90
C ARG A 378 -6.15 9.58 13.40
N ARG A 379 -7.20 9.69 14.22
CA ARG A 379 -7.08 9.63 15.68
C ARG A 379 -6.46 8.32 16.18
N VAL A 380 -6.74 7.20 15.52
CA VAL A 380 -6.07 5.92 15.84
C VAL A 380 -4.58 6.00 15.53
N MET A 381 -4.18 6.51 14.36
CA MET A 381 -2.76 6.67 14.01
C MET A 381 -2.03 7.59 14.98
N GLU A 382 -2.66 8.71 15.37
CA GLU A 382 -2.10 9.66 16.34
C GLU A 382 -1.95 9.02 17.73
N LYS A 383 -2.96 8.29 18.22
CA LYS A 383 -2.87 7.54 19.49
C LYS A 383 -1.84 6.40 19.46
N LEU A 384 -1.56 5.85 18.29
CA LEU A 384 -0.50 4.85 18.10
C LEU A 384 0.91 5.47 18.18
N GLY A 385 1.03 6.80 18.25
CA GLY A 385 2.31 7.52 18.21
C GLY A 385 2.79 7.83 16.80
N GLY A 386 1.90 7.83 15.80
CA GLY A 386 2.27 8.06 14.41
C GLY A 386 2.63 9.52 14.14
N ASP A 387 3.84 9.74 13.63
CA ASP A 387 4.29 11.04 13.14
C ASP A 387 3.70 11.31 11.75
N ILE A 388 3.22 12.54 11.51
CA ILE A 388 2.74 12.94 10.19
C ILE A 388 3.94 13.22 9.28
N GLY A 389 4.04 12.44 8.19
CA GLY A 389 5.09 12.58 7.19
C GLY A 389 4.73 13.57 6.09
N TRP A 390 3.97 13.08 5.10
CA TRP A 390 3.58 13.81 3.89
C TRP A 390 2.19 13.39 3.42
N THR A 391 1.65 14.04 2.38
CA THR A 391 0.43 13.58 1.71
C THR A 391 0.71 12.79 0.43
N CYS A 392 -0.13 11.79 0.16
CA CYS A 392 -0.07 10.97 -1.05
C CYS A 392 -1.45 10.72 -1.67
N THR A 393 -1.48 10.17 -2.88
CA THR A 393 -2.71 9.82 -3.59
C THR A 393 -2.56 8.54 -4.39
N TRP A 394 -3.66 7.81 -4.55
CA TRP A 394 -3.88 6.82 -5.58
C TRP A 394 -4.48 7.52 -6.79
N THR A 395 -3.79 7.43 -7.92
CA THR A 395 -4.20 8.07 -9.16
C THR A 395 -4.28 7.06 -10.29
N VAL A 396 -5.21 7.28 -11.21
CA VAL A 396 -5.29 6.56 -12.46
C VAL A 396 -5.04 7.51 -13.60
N VAL A 397 -3.96 7.25 -14.32
CA VAL A 397 -3.49 8.10 -15.42
C VAL A 397 -3.32 7.30 -16.70
N GLU A 398 -3.59 7.92 -17.83
CA GLU A 398 -3.36 7.41 -19.18
C GLU A 398 -2.49 8.43 -19.90
N TYR A 399 -1.44 7.97 -20.58
CA TYR A 399 -0.50 8.85 -21.26
C TYR A 399 -0.58 8.63 -22.77
N ASP A 400 -1.05 9.61 -23.52
CA ASP A 400 -1.10 9.67 -24.97
C ASP A 400 0.04 10.54 -25.48
N THR A 401 1.02 9.92 -26.13
CA THR A 401 2.11 10.63 -26.83
C THR A 401 1.61 11.33 -28.07
#